data_AF-A0A246AHY3-F1
#
_entry.id   AF-A0A246AHY3-F1
#
_cell.length_a   1.000
_cell.length_b   1.000
_cell.length_c   1.000
_cell.angle_alpha   90.00
_cell.angle_beta   90.00
_cell.angle_gamma   90.00
#
_symmetry.space_group_name_H-M   'P 1'
#
loop_
_entity.id
_entity.type
_entity.pdbx_description
1 polymer ?
#
loop_
_entity_poly.entity_id
_entity_poly.type
_entity_poly.pdbx_seq_one_letter_code
_entity_poly.pdbx_strand_id
1 'polypeptide(L)'
;MEKSIQQLFDQYEEKSLEVEAAKRAMDAAEVPDLSKEEYITSDQADEHLIACVERERREKELETLSQEWSEIQDALADKLCKINTKVLVKDRRDECTVLIHCEGGGIVVQDKE
;
A
#
# COMPACT_ATOMS: atom_id res chain seq x y z
N MET A 1 18.41 16.27 -1.66
CA MET A 1 18.34 16.41 -0.19
C MET A 1 17.75 15.11 0.35
N GLU A 2 18.43 14.48 1.30
CA GLU A 2 17.96 13.22 1.88
C GLU A 2 16.76 13.47 2.81
N LYS A 3 15.68 12.70 2.69
CA LYS A 3 14.51 12.81 3.57
C LYS A 3 14.89 12.41 5.01
N SER A 4 14.28 13.08 6.00
CA SER A 4 14.45 12.72 7.41
C SER A 4 13.67 11.46 7.77
N ILE A 5 14.00 10.83 8.89
CA ILE A 5 13.29 9.62 9.37
C ILE A 5 11.81 9.93 9.64
N GLN A 6 11.49 11.08 10.24
CA GLN A 6 10.11 11.50 10.43
C GLN A 6 9.37 11.67 9.10
N GLN A 7 10.00 12.29 8.09
CA GLN A 7 9.38 12.46 6.77
C GLN A 7 9.14 11.13 6.06
N LEU A 8 10.08 10.18 6.21
CA LEU A 8 9.93 8.85 5.64
C LEU A 8 8.85 8.04 6.35
N PHE A 9 8.76 8.15 7.68
CA PHE A 9 7.70 7.51 8.46
C PHE A 9 6.32 8.09 8.13
N ASP A 10 6.20 9.43 8.04
CA ASP A 10 4.96 10.09 7.63
C ASP A 10 4.48 9.57 6.25
N GLN A 11 5.40 9.44 5.29
CA GLN A 11 5.10 8.94 3.95
C GLN A 11 4.82 7.43 3.90
N TYR A 12 5.51 6.65 4.73
CA TYR A 12 5.28 5.22 4.85
C TYR A 12 3.85 4.93 5.30
N GLU A 13 3.38 5.65 6.32
CA GLU A 13 2.01 5.54 6.83
C GLU A 13 0.95 6.00 5.81
N GLU A 14 1.17 7.16 5.19
CA GLU A 14 0.25 7.70 4.18
C GLU A 14 0.11 6.74 2.98
N LYS A 15 1.24 6.25 2.45
CA LYS A 15 1.25 5.33 1.32
C LYS A 15 0.71 3.96 1.67
N SER A 16 0.92 3.48 2.90
CA SER A 16 0.30 2.25 3.39
C SER A 16 -1.23 2.32 3.27
N LEU A 17 -1.83 3.45 3.66
CA LEU A 17 -3.28 3.66 3.54
C LEU A 17 -3.76 3.72 2.09
N GLU A 18 -3.02 4.38 1.21
CA GLU A 18 -3.34 4.41 -0.23
C GLU A 18 -3.33 2.99 -0.82
N VAL A 19 -2.33 2.18 -0.49
CA VAL A 19 -2.22 0.78 -0.91
C VAL A 19 -3.38 -0.04 -0.36
N GLU A 20 -3.72 0.09 0.93
CA GLU A 20 -4.85 -0.61 1.53
C GLU A 20 -6.18 -0.20 0.89
N ALA A 21 -6.40 1.09 0.63
CA ALA A 21 -7.60 1.59 -0.01
C ALA A 21 -7.73 1.07 -1.44
N ALA A 22 -6.63 1.07 -2.21
CA ALA A 22 -6.59 0.53 -3.56
C ALA A 22 -6.87 -0.99 -3.58
N LYS A 23 -6.30 -1.75 -2.64
CA LYS A 23 -6.61 -3.19 -2.46
C LYS A 23 -8.08 -3.42 -2.18
N ARG A 24 -8.67 -2.67 -1.24
CA ARG A 24 -10.10 -2.79 -0.93
C ARG A 24 -10.99 -2.44 -2.12
N ALA A 25 -10.63 -1.42 -2.90
CA ALA A 25 -11.36 -1.05 -4.11
C ALA A 25 -11.28 -2.13 -5.19
N MET A 26 -10.12 -2.78 -5.33
CA MET A 26 -9.90 -3.93 -6.19
C MET A 26 -10.74 -5.14 -5.78
N ASP A 27 -10.73 -5.49 -4.49
CA ASP A 27 -11.50 -6.63 -3.96
C ASP A 27 -13.01 -6.40 -4.08
N ALA A 28 -13.47 -5.16 -3.96
CA ALA A 28 -14.88 -4.79 -4.16
C ALA A 28 -15.30 -4.80 -5.65
N ALA A 29 -14.34 -4.70 -6.57
CA ALA A 29 -14.57 -4.69 -8.01
C ALA A 29 -14.49 -6.11 -8.61
N GLU A 30 -15.24 -7.04 -8.03
CA GLU A 30 -15.29 -8.42 -8.52
C GLU A 30 -15.87 -8.46 -9.95
N VAL A 31 -15.10 -9.03 -10.87
CA VAL A 31 -15.53 -9.22 -12.26
C VAL A 31 -16.09 -10.64 -12.38
N PRO A 32 -17.38 -10.80 -12.72
CA PRO A 32 -18.03 -12.10 -12.75
C PRO A 32 -17.44 -13.01 -13.83
N ASP A 33 -17.18 -14.27 -13.49
CA ASP A 33 -16.74 -15.29 -14.45
C ASP A 33 -17.91 -15.76 -15.32
N LEU A 34 -17.91 -15.36 -16.59
CA LEU A 34 -18.94 -15.72 -17.55
C LEU A 34 -18.70 -17.08 -18.24
N SER A 35 -17.62 -17.81 -17.90
CA SER A 35 -17.26 -19.08 -18.56
C SER A 35 -18.28 -20.21 -18.37
N LYS A 36 -19.17 -20.06 -17.37
CA LYS A 36 -20.22 -21.03 -17.04
C LYS A 36 -21.60 -20.68 -17.63
N GLU A 37 -21.73 -19.50 -18.23
CA GLU A 37 -22.97 -19.08 -18.89
C GLU A 37 -23.13 -19.79 -20.24
N GLU A 38 -24.34 -20.26 -20.56
CA GLU A 38 -24.63 -20.93 -21.83
C GLU A 38 -24.58 -19.94 -23.02
N TYR A 39 -25.02 -18.70 -22.78
CA TYR A 39 -24.90 -17.57 -23.70
C TYR A 39 -25.03 -16.24 -22.94
N ILE A 40 -24.49 -15.16 -23.51
CA ILE A 40 -24.65 -13.78 -23.03
C ILE A 40 -25.10 -12.89 -24.19
N THR A 41 -25.72 -11.75 -23.88
CA THR A 41 -26.06 -10.75 -24.91
C THR A 41 -24.83 -9.93 -25.31
N SER A 42 -24.92 -9.22 -26.45
CA SER A 42 -23.87 -8.29 -26.87
C SER A 42 -23.62 -7.21 -25.81
N ASP A 43 -24.68 -6.65 -25.23
CA ASP A 43 -24.58 -5.61 -24.21
C ASP A 43 -23.87 -6.13 -22.94
N GLN A 44 -24.17 -7.36 -22.52
CA GLN A 44 -23.49 -8.01 -21.39
C GLN A 44 -22.01 -8.29 -21.67
N ALA A 45 -21.67 -8.65 -22.92
CA ALA A 45 -20.29 -8.84 -23.33
C ALA A 45 -19.51 -7.51 -23.28
N ASP A 46 -20.11 -6.42 -23.76
CA ASP A 46 -19.50 -5.08 -23.72
C ASP A 46 -19.31 -4.58 -22.29
N GLU A 47 -20.31 -4.74 -21.42
CA GLU A 47 -20.21 -4.40 -19.99
C GLU A 47 -19.10 -5.20 -19.30
N HIS A 48 -18.99 -6.49 -19.58
CA HIS A 48 -17.95 -7.35 -19.02
C HIS A 48 -16.55 -6.93 -19.49
N LEU A 49 -16.39 -6.60 -20.79
CA LEU A 49 -15.12 -6.11 -21.32
C LEU A 49 -14.69 -4.78 -20.65
N ILE A 50 -15.63 -3.86 -20.43
CA ILE A 50 -15.37 -2.61 -19.71
C ILE A 50 -14.90 -2.91 -18.28
N ALA A 51 -15.59 -3.80 -17.57
CA ALA A 51 -15.22 -4.19 -16.21
C ALA A 51 -13.82 -4.83 -16.14
N CYS A 52 -13.46 -5.68 -17.11
CA CYS A 52 -12.11 -6.25 -17.24
C CYS A 52 -11.04 -5.17 -17.42
N VAL A 53 -11.25 -4.22 -18.34
CA VAL A 53 -10.31 -3.12 -18.59
C VAL A 53 -10.15 -2.21 -17.38
N GLU A 54 -11.26 -1.89 -16.69
CA GLU A 54 -11.20 -1.12 -15.44
C GLU A 54 -10.43 -1.84 -14.34
N ARG A 55 -10.62 -3.15 -14.22
CA ARG A 55 -9.89 -3.97 -13.26
C ARG A 55 -8.40 -3.99 -13.57
N GLU A 56 -8.00 -4.25 -14.81
CA GLU A 56 -6.59 -4.21 -15.23
C GLU A 56 -5.94 -2.85 -14.91
N ARG A 57 -6.67 -1.76 -15.12
CA ARG A 57 -6.20 -0.42 -14.77
C ARG A 57 -5.98 -0.28 -13.26
N ARG A 58 -6.94 -0.71 -12.44
CA ARG A 58 -6.82 -0.65 -10.97
C ARG A 58 -5.71 -1.56 -10.45
N GLU A 59 -5.48 -2.72 -11.06
CA GLU A 59 -4.35 -3.61 -10.73
C GLU A 59 -3.00 -2.91 -10.97
N LYS A 60 -2.87 -2.21 -12.10
CA LYS A 60 -1.66 -1.44 -12.41
C LYS A 60 -1.45 -0.24 -11.48
N GLU A 61 -2.53 0.44 -11.10
CA GLU A 61 -2.48 1.51 -10.11
C GLU A 61 -2.02 0.97 -8.74
N LEU A 62 -2.55 -0.18 -8.32
CA LEU A 62 -2.13 -0.85 -7.08
C LEU A 62 -0.67 -1.31 -7.11
N GLU A 63 -0.21 -1.87 -8.22
CA GLU A 63 1.20 -2.25 -8.42
C GLU A 63 2.11 -1.02 -8.25
N THR A 64 1.74 0.10 -8.87
CA THR A 64 2.50 1.36 -8.79
C THR A 64 2.57 1.87 -7.36
N LEU A 65 1.44 1.94 -6.65
CA LEU A 65 1.40 2.38 -5.26
C LEU A 65 2.19 1.45 -4.34
N SER A 66 2.12 0.14 -4.57
CA SER A 66 2.86 -0.85 -3.79
C SER A 66 4.37 -0.72 -3.99
N GLN A 67 4.80 -0.42 -5.22
CA GLN A 67 6.20 -0.16 -5.54
C GLN A 67 6.69 1.12 -4.86
N GLU A 68 5.93 2.22 -4.93
CA GLU A 68 6.27 3.47 -4.24
C GLU A 68 6.38 3.27 -2.72
N TRP A 69 5.44 2.52 -2.14
CA TRP A 69 5.47 2.19 -0.71
C TRP A 69 6.69 1.34 -0.35
N SER A 70 7.05 0.35 -1.18
CA SER A 70 8.25 -0.47 -0.98
C SER A 70 9.52 0.37 -1.00
N GLU A 71 9.65 1.32 -1.93
CA GLU A 71 10.82 2.20 -1.99
C GLU A 71 10.96 3.08 -0.74
N ILE A 72 9.85 3.56 -0.19
CA ILE A 72 9.83 4.32 1.06
C ILE A 72 10.22 3.42 2.23
N GLN A 73 9.68 2.19 2.27
CA GLN A 73 10.01 1.20 3.28
C GLN A 73 11.51 0.88 3.27
N ASP A 74 12.09 0.60 2.11
CA ASP A 74 13.51 0.29 1.98
C ASP A 74 14.38 1.46 2.43
N ALA A 75 14.04 2.69 2.01
CA ALA A 75 14.77 3.89 2.41
C ALA A 75 14.71 4.16 3.93
N LEU A 76 13.57 3.86 4.56
CA LEU A 76 13.40 3.99 6.00
C LEU A 76 14.13 2.88 6.76
N ALA A 77 13.99 1.63 6.33
CA ALA A 77 14.68 0.47 6.89
C ALA A 77 16.20 0.69 6.85
N ASP A 78 16.76 1.07 5.71
CA ASP A 78 18.19 1.36 5.56
C ASP A 78 18.72 2.36 6.60
N LYS A 79 17.95 3.41 6.90
CA LYS A 79 18.32 4.41 7.91
C LYS A 79 18.22 3.84 9.32
N LEU A 80 17.15 3.10 9.62
CA LEU A 80 16.95 2.49 10.93
C LEU A 80 18.00 1.42 11.22
N CYS A 81 18.38 0.60 10.23
CA CYS A 81 19.40 -0.42 10.40
C CYS A 81 20.78 0.20 10.64
N LYS A 82 21.09 1.36 10.04
CA LYS A 82 22.33 2.13 10.33
C LYS A 82 22.34 2.70 11.74
N ILE A 83 21.19 3.12 12.25
CA ILE A 83 21.04 3.65 13.62
C ILE A 83 21.13 2.53 14.66
N ASN A 84 20.62 1.34 14.33
CA ASN A 84 20.69 0.13 15.16
C ASN A 84 20.15 0.32 16.59
N THR A 85 19.15 1.20 16.73
CA THR A 85 18.39 1.42 17.97
C THR A 85 16.99 1.94 17.65
N LYS A 86 16.13 1.99 18.67
CA LYS A 86 14.76 2.52 18.54
C LYS A 86 14.78 4.03 18.36
N VAL A 87 14.04 4.52 17.38
CA VAL A 87 13.85 5.94 17.09
C VAL A 87 12.43 6.33 17.46
N LEU A 88 12.29 7.37 18.27
CA LEU A 88 10.99 7.95 18.59
C LEU A 88 10.52 8.83 17.43
N VAL A 89 9.36 8.53 16.89
CA VAL A 89 8.68 9.34 15.86
C VAL A 89 7.30 9.72 16.35
N LYS A 90 6.79 10.85 15.85
CA LYS A 90 5.40 11.25 16.09
C LYS A 90 4.53 10.54 15.05
N ASP A 91 3.54 9.80 15.51
CA ASP A 91 2.46 9.37 14.63
C ASP A 91 1.47 10.54 14.48
N ARG A 92 1.30 11.01 13.25
CA ARG A 92 0.36 12.09 12.96
C ARG A 92 -1.07 11.63 12.88
N ARG A 93 -1.31 10.32 12.74
CA ARG A 93 -2.65 9.73 12.61
C ARG A 93 -3.35 9.69 13.96
N ASP A 94 -2.63 9.20 14.97
CA ASP A 94 -3.18 8.98 16.32
C ASP A 94 -2.71 10.04 17.34
N GLU A 95 -2.04 11.09 16.85
CA GLU A 95 -1.41 12.16 17.65
C GLU A 95 -0.51 11.64 18.78
N CYS A 96 -0.03 10.40 18.67
CA CYS A 96 0.80 9.74 19.66
C CYS A 96 2.27 9.72 19.23
N THR A 97 3.12 9.09 20.04
CA THR A 97 4.51 8.83 19.67
C THR A 97 4.77 7.35 19.70
N VAL A 98 5.42 6.85 18.66
CA VAL A 98 5.78 5.44 18.50
C VAL A 98 7.29 5.28 18.40
N LEU A 99 7.77 4.10 18.76
CA LEU A 99 9.15 3.70 18.61
C LEU A 99 9.28 2.83 17.36
N ILE A 100 10.10 3.28 16.41
CA ILE A 100 10.40 2.51 15.20
C ILE A 100 11.84 2.00 15.23
N HIS A 101 12.06 0.78 14.76
CA HIS A 101 13.41 0.22 14.59
C HIS A 101 13.48 -0.77 13.44
N CYS A 102 14.70 -1.11 13.03
CA CYS A 102 14.95 -2.12 12.01
C CYS A 102 15.22 -3.48 12.67
N GLU A 103 14.45 -4.49 12.28
CA GLU A 103 14.66 -5.89 12.70
C GLU A 103 14.59 -6.79 11.47
N GLY A 104 15.66 -7.56 11.20
CA GLY A 104 15.71 -8.47 10.05
C GLY A 104 15.58 -7.79 8.69
N GLY A 105 15.84 -6.48 8.59
CA GLY A 105 15.62 -5.68 7.38
C GLY A 105 14.19 -5.14 7.21
N GLY A 106 13.30 -5.45 8.15
CA GLY A 106 11.95 -4.88 8.21
C GLY A 106 11.85 -3.72 9.20
N ILE A 107 10.80 -2.90 9.06
CA ILE A 107 10.47 -1.83 10.00
C ILE A 107 9.51 -2.39 11.04
N VAL A 108 9.87 -2.23 12.31
CA VAL A 108 9.01 -2.60 13.44
C VAL A 108 8.54 -1.32 14.11
N VAL A 109 7.22 -1.15 14.25
CA VAL A 109 6.57 -0.05 14.95
C VAL A 109 6.07 -0.55 16.31
N GLN A 110 6.36 0.17 17.38
CA GLN A 110 5.95 -0.17 18.75
C GLN A 110 5.32 1.05 19.42
N ASP A 111 4.17 0.84 20.06
CA ASP A 111 3.55 1.88 20.88
C ASP A 111 4.44 2.23 22.06
N LYS A 112 4.50 3.52 22.37
CA LYS A 112 5.11 3.99 23.60
C LYS A 112 4.02 4.01 24.67
N GLU A 113 4.05 3.01 25.56
CA GLU A 113 3.22 2.96 26.77
C GLU A 113 3.26 4.28 27.58
#